data_AF-B6AK61-F1
#
_entry.id   AF-B6AK61-F1
#
_cell.length_a   1.000
_cell.length_b   1.000
_cell.length_c   1.000
_cell.angle_alpha   90.00
_cell.angle_beta   90.00
_cell.angle_gamma   90.00
#
_symmetry.space_group_name_H-M   'P 1'
#
loop_
_entity.id
_entity.type
_entity.pdbx_description
1 polymer ?
#
loop_
_entity_poly.entity_id
_entity_poly.type
_entity_poly.pdbx_seq_one_letter_code
_entity_poly.pdbx_strand_id
1 'polypeptide(L)'
;MGLNIRSNVSFTSLGTELLNKSSDDLEKDYEEVTLKLFHLLADLELYRKEWSSYCDSNLDSYEDDDFCPTLNKVIKKISNKVSSYTHIQSVIRNCLAKRSFEELDND
;
A
#
# COMPACT_ATOMS: atom_id res chain seq x y z
N MET A 1 -5.30 16.95 -8.77
CA MET A 1 -4.11 16.99 -7.88
C MET A 1 -3.96 15.60 -7.27
N GLY A 2 -2.81 14.93 -7.42
CA GLY A 2 -2.61 13.58 -6.87
C GLY A 2 -2.30 13.58 -5.38
N LEU A 3 -2.59 12.47 -4.70
CA LEU A 3 -2.29 12.27 -3.27
C LEU A 3 -0.79 12.31 -2.98
N ASN A 4 -0.32 13.37 -2.32
CA ASN A 4 1.07 13.50 -1.89
C ASN A 4 1.26 12.90 -0.49
N ILE A 5 1.33 11.58 -0.43
CA ILE A 5 1.46 10.84 0.84
C ILE A 5 2.92 10.89 1.29
N ARG A 6 3.26 11.90 2.09
CA ARG A 6 4.54 11.97 2.80
C ARG A 6 4.58 10.92 3.91
N SER A 7 5.74 10.28 4.11
CA SER A 7 5.91 9.16 5.05
C SER A 7 5.70 9.48 6.54
N ASN A 8 5.34 10.73 6.91
CA ASN A 8 5.23 11.22 8.28
C ASN A 8 3.86 11.83 8.63
N VAL A 9 2.84 11.66 7.78
CA VAL A 9 1.48 12.19 8.07
C VAL A 9 0.77 11.21 9.01
N SER A 10 0.24 11.70 10.13
CA SER A 10 -0.56 10.89 11.05
C SER A 10 -1.84 10.42 10.35
N PHE A 11 -2.27 9.19 10.60
CA PHE A 11 -3.51 8.67 9.99
C PHE A 11 -4.75 9.48 10.38
N THR A 12 -4.73 10.12 11.55
CA THR A 12 -5.78 11.05 11.97
C THR A 12 -5.79 12.29 11.08
N SER A 13 -4.61 12.85 10.76
CA SER A 13 -4.51 14.00 9.86
C SER A 13 -4.86 13.67 8.39
N LEU A 14 -4.54 12.45 7.94
CA LEU A 14 -4.93 11.96 6.62
C LEU A 14 -6.46 11.83 6.51
N GLY A 15 -7.11 11.28 7.54
CA GLY A 15 -8.57 11.18 7.59
C GLY A 15 -9.25 12.55 7.51
N THR A 16 -8.75 13.55 8.25
CA THR A 16 -9.28 14.92 8.21
C THR A 16 -9.09 15.58 6.84
N GLU A 17 -7.94 15.38 6.19
CA GLU A 17 -7.69 15.91 4.84
C GLU A 17 -8.63 15.30 3.80
N LEU A 18 -8.84 13.98 3.86
CA LEU A 18 -9.72 13.25 2.95
C LEU A 18 -11.19 13.63 3.13
N LEU A 19 -11.63 13.84 4.38
CA LEU A 19 -13.01 14.28 4.67
C LEU A 19 -13.37 15.63 4.01
N ASN A 20 -12.38 16.47 3.69
CA ASN A 20 -12.60 17.77 3.04
C ASN A 20 -12.62 17.71 1.50
N LYS A 21 -12.34 16.56 0.87
CA LYS A 21 -12.33 16.41 -0.60
C LYS A 21 -13.75 16.23 -1.16
N SER A 22 -13.98 16.38 -2.47
CA SER A 22 -15.26 15.96 -3.07
C SER A 22 -15.40 14.42 -3.11
N SER A 23 -16.58 13.87 -3.38
CA SER A 23 -16.74 12.40 -3.51
C SER A 23 -16.02 11.88 -4.75
N ASP A 24 -16.14 12.57 -5.88
CA ASP A 24 -15.41 12.27 -7.12
C ASP A 24 -13.88 12.24 -6.91
N ASP A 25 -13.35 13.20 -6.15
CA ASP A 25 -11.92 13.23 -5.82
C ASP A 25 -11.50 12.04 -4.94
N LEU A 26 -12.36 11.63 -3.99
CA LEU A 26 -12.11 10.46 -3.15
C LEU A 26 -12.17 9.15 -3.93
N GLU A 27 -13.09 9.02 -4.88
CA GLU A 27 -13.18 7.85 -5.75
C GLU A 27 -11.93 7.73 -6.63
N LYS A 28 -11.48 8.84 -7.23
CA LYS A 28 -10.25 8.86 -8.00
C LYS A 28 -9.02 8.52 -7.15
N ASP A 29 -8.94 9.04 -5.94
CA ASP A 29 -7.90 8.71 -4.98
C ASP A 29 -7.92 7.22 -4.60
N TYR A 30 -9.12 6.65 -4.42
CA TYR A 30 -9.31 5.24 -4.14
C TYR A 30 -8.81 4.36 -5.29
N GLU A 31 -9.15 4.70 -6.54
CA GLU A 31 -8.68 4.00 -7.73
C GLU A 31 -7.15 4.06 -7.86
N GLU A 32 -6.55 5.24 -7.67
CA GLU A 32 -5.11 5.43 -7.73
C GLU A 32 -4.38 4.58 -6.67
N VAL A 33 -4.88 4.59 -5.43
CA VAL A 33 -4.35 3.78 -4.33
C VAL A 33 -4.51 2.29 -4.61
N THR A 34 -5.64 1.89 -5.18
CA THR A 34 -5.92 0.49 -5.55
C THR A 34 -4.95 0.00 -6.62
N LEU A 35 -4.68 0.79 -7.66
CA LEU A 35 -3.74 0.45 -8.71
C LEU A 35 -2.30 0.31 -8.16
N LYS A 36 -1.87 1.24 -7.30
CA LYS A 36 -0.56 1.16 -6.64
C LYS A 36 -0.43 -0.08 -5.75
N LEU A 37 -1.49 -0.41 -5.00
CA LEU A 37 -1.52 -1.61 -4.17
C LEU A 37 -1.39 -2.88 -5.01
N PHE A 38 -2.09 -2.95 -6.14
CA PHE A 38 -1.99 -4.07 -7.08
C PHE A 38 -0.55 -4.27 -7.59
N HIS A 39 0.13 -3.21 -8.00
CA HIS A 39 1.53 -3.29 -8.44
C HIS A 39 2.47 -3.71 -7.31
N LEU A 40 2.31 -3.17 -6.10
CA LEU A 40 3.14 -3.56 -4.95
C LEU A 40 2.96 -5.03 -4.56
N LEU A 41 1.74 -5.56 -4.68
CA LEU A 41 1.47 -6.98 -4.42
C LEU A 41 2.12 -7.87 -5.48
N ALA A 42 2.07 -7.48 -6.75
CA ALA A 42 2.76 -8.20 -7.83
C ALA A 42 4.28 -8.19 -7.64
N ASP A 43 4.87 -7.04 -7.31
CA ASP A 43 6.30 -6.93 -6.98
C ASP A 43 6.66 -7.84 -5.79
N LEU A 44 5.84 -7.83 -4.73
CA LEU A 44 6.09 -8.65 -3.55
C LEU A 44 6.07 -10.15 -3.88
N GLU A 45 5.15 -10.58 -4.73
CA GLU A 45 5.08 -11.97 -5.18
C GLU A 45 6.32 -12.35 -6.02
N LEU A 46 6.72 -11.47 -6.94
CA LEU A 46 7.92 -11.67 -7.76
C LEU A 46 9.17 -11.84 -6.90
N TYR A 47 9.45 -10.90 -6.00
CA TYR A 47 10.64 -10.96 -5.15
C TYR A 47 10.63 -12.13 -4.16
N ARG A 48 9.45 -12.57 -3.71
CA ARG A 48 9.34 -13.80 -2.90
C ARG A 48 9.72 -15.05 -3.70
N LYS A 49 9.30 -15.14 -4.97
CA LYS A 49 9.68 -16.25 -5.86
C LYS A 49 11.19 -16.25 -6.13
N GLU A 50 11.78 -15.08 -6.39
CA GLU A 50 13.23 -14.94 -6.55
C GLU A 50 13.99 -15.33 -5.29
N TRP A 51 13.48 -14.94 -4.12
CA TRP A 51 14.11 -15.26 -2.82
C TRP A 51 14.09 -16.76 -2.55
N SER A 52 12.95 -17.43 -2.73
CA SER A 52 12.87 -18.89 -2.60
C SER A 52 13.78 -19.57 -3.62
N SER A 53 13.72 -19.18 -4.90
CA SER A 53 14.53 -19.80 -5.94
C SER A 53 16.03 -19.68 -5.68
N TYR A 54 16.51 -18.51 -5.22
CA TYR A 54 17.94 -18.28 -5.03
C TYR A 54 18.45 -18.86 -3.71
N CYS A 55 17.70 -18.67 -2.61
CA CYS A 55 18.15 -19.11 -1.29
C CYS A 55 17.96 -20.63 -1.09
N ASP A 56 16.97 -21.26 -1.73
CA ASP A 56 16.82 -22.73 -1.69
C ASP A 56 17.89 -23.45 -2.54
N SER A 57 18.39 -22.80 -3.61
CA SER A 57 19.40 -23.37 -4.52
C SER A 57 20.84 -23.19 -4.05
N ASN A 58 21.08 -22.24 -3.13
CA ASN A 58 22.42 -21.89 -2.62
C ASN A 58 22.63 -22.27 -1.14
N LEU A 59 21.81 -23.18 -0.59
CA LEU A 59 21.94 -23.69 0.78
C LEU A 59 23.30 -24.36 1.06
N ASP A 60 24.00 -24.83 0.03
CA ASP A 60 25.26 -25.58 0.13
C ASP A 60 26.51 -24.79 -0.34
N SER A 61 26.38 -23.55 -0.84
CA SER A 61 27.49 -22.73 -1.31
C SER A 61 27.79 -21.57 -0.35
N TYR A 62 28.97 -21.60 0.26
CA TYR A 62 29.49 -20.55 1.15
C TYR A 62 29.85 -19.22 0.43
N GLU A 63 29.42 -19.01 -0.82
CA GLU A 63 29.98 -17.96 -1.69
C GLU A 63 29.03 -16.82 -2.08
N ASP A 64 27.83 -16.69 -1.51
CA ASP A 64 26.99 -15.50 -1.77
C ASP A 64 26.12 -15.08 -0.56
N ASP A 65 26.78 -14.66 0.51
CA ASP A 65 26.14 -14.27 1.78
C ASP A 65 25.30 -12.97 1.71
N ASP A 66 25.41 -12.15 0.65
CA ASP A 66 24.82 -10.80 0.61
C ASP A 66 23.52 -10.66 -0.20
N PHE A 67 23.18 -11.61 -1.07
CA PHE A 67 21.99 -11.51 -1.92
C PHE A 67 20.68 -11.78 -1.16
N CYS A 68 20.61 -12.89 -0.41
CA CYS A 68 19.44 -13.26 0.39
C CYS A 68 19.07 -12.18 1.43
N PRO A 69 20.01 -11.58 2.19
CA PRO A 69 19.72 -10.45 3.08
C PRO A 69 19.25 -9.19 2.35
N THR A 70 19.80 -8.88 1.19
CA THR A 70 19.43 -7.69 0.40
C THR A 70 18.01 -7.83 -0.15
N LEU A 71 17.68 -8.98 -0.71
CA LEU A 71 16.35 -9.26 -1.23
C LEU A 71 15.30 -9.29 -0.11
N ASN A 72 15.64 -9.83 1.07
CA ASN A 72 14.78 -9.76 2.25
C ASN A 72 14.51 -8.31 2.70
N LYS A 73 15.50 -7.41 2.62
CA LYS A 73 15.30 -5.97 2.89
C LYS A 73 14.32 -5.35 1.89
N VAL A 74 14.40 -5.71 0.60
CA VAL A 74 13.46 -5.26 -0.45
C VAL A 74 12.05 -5.75 -0.16
N ILE A 75 11.87 -7.05 0.12
CA ILE A 75 10.59 -7.67 0.50
C ILE A 75 9.97 -6.95 1.69
N LYS A 76 10.75 -6.70 2.76
CA LYS A 76 10.27 -5.95 3.94
C LYS A 76 9.84 -4.53 3.58
N LYS A 77 10.60 -3.83 2.74
CA LYS A 77 10.26 -2.47 2.31
C LYS A 77 8.96 -2.44 1.50
N ILE A 78 8.76 -3.39 0.58
CA ILE A 78 7.53 -3.50 -0.21
C ILE A 78 6.35 -3.89 0.70
N SER A 79 6.55 -4.85 1.62
CA SER A 79 5.52 -5.26 2.58
C SER A 79 5.04 -4.09 3.45
N ASN A 80 5.96 -3.22 3.90
CA ASN A 80 5.61 -2.02 4.64
C ASN A 80 4.78 -1.05 3.78
N LYS A 81 5.16 -0.87 2.50
CA LYS A 81 4.37 -0.06 1.57
C LYS A 81 2.97 -0.65 1.35
N VAL A 82 2.85 -1.96 1.11
CA VAL A 82 1.55 -2.66 0.98
C VAL A 82 0.68 -2.34 2.19
N SER A 83 1.20 -2.52 3.41
CA SER A 83 0.47 -2.22 4.64
C SER A 83 -0.01 -0.77 4.71
N SER A 84 0.86 0.20 4.37
CA SER A 84 0.48 1.61 4.33
C SER A 84 -0.62 1.89 3.31
N TYR A 85 -0.50 1.40 2.07
CA TYR A 85 -1.49 1.61 1.01
C TYR A 85 -2.82 0.93 1.32
N THR A 86 -2.83 -0.27 1.91
CA THR A 86 -4.05 -0.92 2.40
C THR A 86 -4.74 -0.07 3.46
N HIS A 87 -3.98 0.53 4.38
CA HIS A 87 -4.55 1.41 5.39
C HIS A 87 -5.17 2.67 4.76
N ILE A 88 -4.45 3.34 3.86
CA ILE A 88 -4.94 4.51 3.13
C ILE A 88 -6.22 4.18 2.36
N GLN A 89 -6.24 3.05 1.64
CA GLN A 89 -7.42 2.57 0.92
C GLN A 89 -8.62 2.39 1.86
N SER A 90 -8.40 1.84 3.06
CA SER A 90 -9.44 1.69 4.07
C SER A 90 -9.96 3.03 4.59
N VAL A 91 -9.10 4.03 4.79
CA VAL A 91 -9.53 5.36 5.23
C VAL A 91 -10.39 6.04 4.17
N ILE A 92 -9.99 5.98 2.89
CA ILE A 92 -10.77 6.54 1.77
C ILE A 92 -12.14 5.85 1.68
N ARG A 93 -12.18 4.52 1.75
CA ARG A 93 -13.44 3.75 1.74
C ARG A 93 -14.36 4.16 2.90
N ASN A 94 -13.81 4.39 4.09
CA ASN A 94 -14.60 4.85 5.23
C ASN A 94 -15.15 6.26 5.03
N CYS A 95 -14.38 7.17 4.39
CA CYS A 95 -14.85 8.51 4.06
C CYS A 95 -16.01 8.48 3.05
N LEU A 96 -15.88 7.67 1.99
CA LEU A 96 -16.96 7.46 1.01
C LEU A 96 -18.21 6.87 1.68
N ALA A 97 -18.05 5.81 2.48
CA ALA A 97 -19.17 5.18 3.18
C ALA A 97 -19.90 6.16 4.11
N LYS A 98 -19.17 7.00 4.86
CA LYS A 98 -19.78 8.01 5.75
C LYS A 98 -20.66 8.98 4.98
N ARG A 99 -20.24 9.42 3.79
CA ARG A 99 -21.03 10.32 2.94
C ARG A 99 -22.27 9.65 2.39
N SER A 100 -22.15 8.41 1.91
CA SER A 100 -23.33 7.66 1.45
C SER A 100 -24.37 7.51 2.56
N PHE A 101 -23.97 7.35 3.83
CA PHE A 101 -24.90 7.35 4.95
C PHE A 101 -25.49 8.75 5.25
N GLU A 102 -24.67 9.81 5.22
CA GLU A 102 -25.16 11.18 5.42
C GLU A 102 -26.14 11.62 4.31
N GLU A 103 -25.96 11.17 3.07
CA GLU A 103 -26.90 11.41 1.98
C GLU A 103 -28.25 10.70 2.21
N LEU A 104 -28.25 9.50 2.79
CA LEU A 104 -29.47 8.75 3.13
C LEU A 104 -30.25 9.35 4.31
N ASP A 105 -29.60 10.03 5.24
CA ASP A 105 -30.25 10.67 6.40
C ASP A 105 -30.86 12.04 6.07
N ASN A 106 -30.53 12.62 4.91
CA ASN A 106 -30.99 13.95 4.48
C ASN A 106 -32.14 13.92 3.45
N ASP A 107 -32.65 12.73 3.11
CA ASP A 107 -33.85 12.50 2.28
C ASP A 107 -35.12 12.28 3.15
#